data_AF-A7VHW5-F1
#
_entry.id   AF-A7VHW5-F1
#
_cell.length_a   1.000
_cell.length_b   1.000
_cell.length_c   1.000
_cell.angle_alpha   90.00
_cell.angle_beta   90.00
_cell.angle_gamma   90.00
#
_symmetry.space_group_name_H-M   'P 1'
#
loop_
_entity.id
_entity.type
_entity.pdbx_description
1 polymer ?
#
loop_
_entity_poly.entity_id
_entity_poly.type
_entity_poly.pdbx_seq_one_letter_code
_entity_poly.pdbx_strand_id
1 'polypeptide(L)'
;MQEFLDVQMPILTADGNVLPDGVGLYQYDGETLLAFPVHVALGAAEPIEAKNPLIILVDKPAQSLKASSCMLPLTSSGNVLFAEGEKLQESFDESKLIDYGSIEEFQMNH
;
A
#
# COMPACT_ATOMS: atom_id res chain seq x y z
N MET A 1 -7.20 15.34 11.93
CA MET A 1 -7.26 14.52 10.70
C MET A 1 -7.07 15.37 9.46
N GLN A 2 -7.88 16.41 9.24
CA GLN A 2 -7.70 17.31 8.09
C GLN A 2 -6.28 17.90 8.00
N GLU A 3 -5.78 18.51 9.08
CA GLU A 3 -4.42 19.05 9.13
C GLU A 3 -3.33 17.99 8.82
N PHE A 4 -3.55 16.75 9.23
CA PHE A 4 -2.64 15.65 8.89
C PHE A 4 -2.64 15.38 7.38
N LEU A 5 -3.81 15.33 6.74
CA LEU A 5 -3.93 15.14 5.29
C LEU A 5 -3.31 16.33 4.54
N ASP A 6 -3.56 17.56 4.98
CA ASP A 6 -3.03 18.77 4.35
C ASP A 6 -1.50 18.81 4.33
N VAL A 7 -0.85 18.21 5.34
CA VAL A 7 0.61 18.12 5.42
C VAL A 7 1.16 16.89 4.69
N GLN A 8 0.53 15.73 4.85
CA GLN A 8 1.09 14.46 4.38
C GLN A 8 0.77 14.20 2.90
N MET A 9 -0.45 14.49 2.45
CA MET A 9 -0.87 14.13 1.09
C MET A 9 0.01 14.79 0.03
N PRO A 10 0.38 16.08 0.10
CA PRO A 10 1.30 16.69 -0.86
C PRO A 10 2.68 16.02 -0.96
N ILE A 11 3.12 15.35 0.11
CA ILE A 11 4.38 14.59 0.13
C ILE A 11 4.18 13.26 -0.59
N LEU A 12 3.01 12.63 -0.44
CA LEU A 12 2.69 11.32 -0.97
C LEU A 12 2.18 11.34 -2.41
N THR A 13 1.59 12.45 -2.87
CA THR A 13 0.99 12.57 -4.20
C THR A 13 1.98 13.09 -5.23
N ALA A 14 1.77 12.69 -6.49
CA ALA A 14 2.66 13.04 -7.58
C ALA A 14 2.58 14.54 -7.93
N ASP A 15 1.37 15.12 -7.86
CA ASP A 15 1.09 16.51 -8.20
C ASP A 15 1.14 17.47 -6.98
N GLY A 16 1.31 16.94 -5.77
CA GLY A 16 1.34 17.71 -4.53
C GLY A 16 -0.03 18.16 -4.03
N ASN A 17 -1.12 17.70 -4.65
CA ASN A 17 -2.47 18.00 -4.19
C ASN A 17 -2.86 17.12 -2.99
N VAL A 18 -3.74 17.64 -2.14
CA VAL A 18 -4.24 16.90 -0.97
C VAL A 18 -5.18 15.76 -1.39
N LEU A 19 -6.02 16.01 -2.40
CA LEU A 19 -6.94 15.05 -3.00
C LEU A 19 -6.85 15.16 -4.53
N PRO A 20 -5.89 14.48 -5.16
CA PRO A 20 -5.79 14.46 -6.61
C PRO A 20 -6.93 13.65 -7.25
N ASP A 21 -7.12 13.82 -8.56
CA ASP A 21 -8.13 13.08 -9.30
C ASP A 21 -7.96 11.55 -9.14
N GLY A 22 -9.07 10.87 -8.90
CA GLY A 22 -9.09 9.43 -8.62
C GLY A 22 -8.67 9.06 -7.20
N VAL A 23 -8.56 10.02 -6.27
CA VAL A 23 -8.41 9.76 -4.84
C VAL A 23 -9.71 10.09 -4.10
N GLY A 24 -10.23 9.11 -3.37
CA GLY A 24 -11.43 9.26 -2.56
C GLY A 24 -11.19 8.93 -1.09
N LEU A 25 -11.95 9.60 -0.23
CA LEU A 25 -11.96 9.38 1.22
C LEU A 25 -13.22 8.60 1.59
N TYR A 26 -13.04 7.49 2.31
CA TYR A 26 -14.11 6.58 2.66
C TYR A 26 -14.08 6.28 4.16
N GLN A 27 -15.27 6.09 4.71
CA GLN A 27 -15.44 5.53 6.03
C GLN A 27 -15.54 4.00 5.91
N TYR A 28 -14.82 3.30 6.77
CA TYR A 28 -14.98 1.87 6.93
C TYR A 28 -16.21 1.58 7.83
N ASP A 29 -17.09 0.70 7.38
CA ASP A 29 -18.35 0.36 8.09
C ASP A 29 -18.23 -0.86 9.03
N GLY A 30 -17.06 -1.51 9.07
CA GLY A 30 -16.77 -2.58 10.03
C GLY A 30 -16.28 -2.05 11.38
N GLU A 31 -16.28 -2.92 12.40
CA GLU A 31 -15.87 -2.55 13.78
C GLU A 31 -14.38 -2.18 13.88
N THR A 32 -13.51 -3.02 13.29
CA THR A 32 -12.06 -2.80 13.20
C THR A 32 -11.53 -3.24 11.84
N LEU A 33 -10.41 -2.64 11.44
CA LEU A 33 -9.66 -3.04 10.26
C LEU A 33 -8.25 -3.48 10.68
N LEU A 34 -7.84 -4.68 10.27
CA LEU A 34 -6.46 -5.12 10.45
C LEU A 34 -5.54 -4.26 9.59
N ALA A 35 -4.61 -3.57 10.23
CA ALA A 35 -3.64 -2.70 9.58
C ALA A 35 -2.23 -3.13 9.96
N PHE A 36 -1.32 -2.98 9.00
CA PHE A 36 0.06 -3.38 9.12
C PHE A 36 0.93 -2.13 9.17
N PRO A 37 1.36 -1.65 10.36
CA PRO A 37 2.28 -0.52 10.44
C PRO A 37 3.64 -0.84 9.82
N VAL A 38 4.50 0.18 9.77
CA VAL A 38 5.88 0.04 9.29
C VAL A 38 6.61 -1.02 10.15
N HIS A 39 7.41 -1.87 9.47
CA HIS A 39 8.20 -2.96 10.04
C HIS A 39 7.44 -4.21 10.52
N VAL A 40 6.13 -4.35 10.25
CA VAL A 40 5.42 -5.61 10.58
C VAL A 40 5.98 -6.80 9.82
N ALA A 41 6.28 -6.65 8.53
CA ALA A 41 6.89 -7.71 7.73
C ALA A 41 8.31 -8.11 8.19
N LEU A 42 8.97 -7.27 9.01
CA LEU A 42 10.27 -7.57 9.61
C LEU A 42 10.15 -8.19 11.01
N GLY A 43 8.93 -8.44 11.50
CA GLY A 43 8.67 -8.88 12.87
C GLY A 43 9.02 -7.85 13.94
N ALA A 44 9.29 -6.59 13.56
CA ALA A 44 9.68 -5.53 14.48
C ALA A 44 8.47 -4.73 15.02
N ALA A 45 7.28 -4.98 14.48
CA ALA A 45 6.02 -4.43 14.94
C ALA A 45 4.93 -5.49 14.81
N GLU A 46 3.93 -5.42 15.68
CA GLU A 46 2.74 -6.26 15.61
C GLU A 46 1.69 -5.62 14.66
N PRO A 47 0.90 -6.41 13.93
CA PRO A 47 -0.33 -5.93 13.30
C PRO A 47 -1.24 -5.25 14.33
N ILE A 48 -2.01 -4.25 13.89
CA ILE A 48 -2.94 -3.52 14.75
C ILE A 48 -4.37 -3.65 14.24
N GLU A 49 -5.34 -3.60 15.15
CA GLU A 49 -6.74 -3.41 14.81
C GLU A 49 -7.10 -1.91 14.88
N ALA A 50 -7.21 -1.28 13.72
CA ALA A 50 -7.58 0.12 13.61
C ALA A 50 -9.08 0.30 13.83
N LYS A 51 -9.46 1.09 14.84
CA LYS A 51 -10.84 1.50 15.11
C LYS A 51 -11.16 2.78 14.34
N ASN A 52 -12.25 2.77 13.58
CA ASN A 52 -12.70 3.90 12.74
C ASN A 52 -11.59 4.45 11.81
N PRO A 53 -10.94 3.59 11.00
CA PRO A 53 -9.91 4.06 10.08
C PRO A 53 -10.51 4.94 8.98
N LEU A 54 -9.77 5.97 8.59
CA LEU A 54 -10.00 6.65 7.32
C LEU A 54 -9.41 5.80 6.20
N ILE A 55 -10.24 5.45 5.22
CA ILE A 55 -9.79 4.70 4.03
C ILE A 55 -9.56 5.68 2.89
N ILE A 56 -8.38 5.60 2.28
CA ILE A 56 -8.04 6.36 1.07
C ILE A 56 -8.02 5.36 -0.08
N LEU A 57 -8.94 5.51 -1.02
CA LEU A 57 -8.96 4.71 -2.25
C LEU A 57 -8.31 5.53 -3.37
N VAL A 58 -7.41 4.90 -4.12
CA VAL A 58 -6.68 5.53 -5.22
C VAL A 58 -6.87 4.68 -6.47
N ASP A 59 -7.57 5.21 -7.47
CA ASP A 59 -7.94 4.47 -8.69
C ASP A 59 -6.71 4.13 -9.56
N LYS A 60 -5.78 5.08 -9.67
CA LYS A 60 -4.59 4.98 -10.52
C LYS A 60 -3.32 5.27 -9.70
N PRO A 61 -2.93 4.37 -8.77
CA PRO A 61 -1.87 4.64 -7.80
C PRO A 61 -0.54 5.00 -8.45
N ALA A 62 -0.18 4.36 -9.57
CA ALA A 62 1.04 4.68 -10.31
C ALA A 62 1.07 6.09 -10.95
N GLN A 63 -0.10 6.73 -11.12
CA GLN A 63 -0.23 8.09 -11.66
C GLN A 63 -0.41 9.12 -10.53
N SER A 64 -1.21 8.79 -9.52
CA SER A 64 -1.60 9.72 -8.46
C SER A 64 -0.58 9.78 -7.31
N LEU A 65 0.18 8.71 -7.05
CA LEU A 65 1.13 8.61 -5.94
C LEU A 65 2.57 8.80 -6.40
N LYS A 66 3.36 9.52 -5.59
CA LYS A 66 4.77 9.77 -5.85
C LYS A 66 5.58 8.51 -5.55
N ALA A 67 6.39 8.10 -6.52
CA ALA A 67 7.17 6.86 -6.43
C ALA A 67 8.15 6.84 -5.24
N SER A 68 8.90 7.93 -5.04
CA SER A 68 9.99 8.00 -4.05
C SER A 68 9.51 8.06 -2.60
N SER A 69 8.37 8.72 -2.35
CA SER A 69 7.87 8.97 -0.99
C SER A 69 6.66 8.12 -0.61
N CYS A 70 6.03 7.44 -1.57
CA CYS A 70 4.85 6.63 -1.31
C CYS A 70 5.00 5.20 -1.86
N MET A 71 5.07 5.02 -3.18
CA MET A 71 5.01 3.67 -3.78
C MET A 71 6.19 2.77 -3.36
N LEU A 72 7.44 3.26 -3.45
CA LEU A 72 8.61 2.48 -3.08
C LEU A 72 8.59 2.09 -1.59
N PRO A 73 8.37 3.03 -0.65
CA PRO A 73 8.16 2.67 0.77
C PRO A 73 7.07 1.63 0.99
N LEU A 74 5.89 1.76 0.36
CA LEU A 74 4.79 0.80 0.49
C LEU A 74 5.16 -0.60 0.00
N THR A 75 5.85 -0.69 -1.15
CA THR A 75 6.33 -1.99 -1.66
C THR A 75 7.36 -2.62 -0.73
N SER A 76 8.20 -1.81 -0.08
CA SER A 76 9.24 -2.29 0.83
C SER A 76 8.70 -2.72 2.20
N SER A 77 7.53 -2.22 2.61
CA SER A 77 6.99 -2.49 3.94
C SER A 77 6.32 -3.85 4.07
N GLY A 78 6.21 -4.61 2.96
CA GLY A 78 5.53 -5.91 2.92
C GLY A 78 4.01 -5.83 3.05
N ASN A 79 3.42 -4.64 2.86
CA ASN A 79 1.98 -4.40 3.05
C ASN A 79 1.26 -4.17 1.72
N VAL A 80 1.72 -4.83 0.66
CA VAL A 80 1.06 -4.80 -0.66
C VAL A 80 0.37 -6.13 -0.86
N LEU A 81 -0.95 -6.08 -1.04
CA LEU A 81 -1.79 -7.24 -1.29
C LEU A 81 -2.24 -7.20 -2.75
N PHE A 82 -2.11 -8.32 -3.43
CA PHE A 82 -2.60 -8.51 -4.79
C PHE A 82 -3.76 -9.49 -4.75
N ALA A 83 -4.88 -9.13 -5.37
CA ALA A 83 -6.07 -9.99 -5.40
C ALA A 83 -5.88 -11.22 -6.31
N GLU A 84 -5.03 -11.12 -7.33
CA GLU A 84 -4.84 -12.14 -8.36
C GLU A 84 -3.35 -12.52 -8.44
N GLY A 85 -2.97 -13.58 -7.71
CA GLY A 85 -1.57 -14.04 -7.64
C GLY A 85 -1.01 -14.48 -8.99
N GLU A 86 -1.80 -15.16 -9.82
CA GLU A 86 -1.37 -15.59 -11.17
C GLU A 86 -1.00 -14.40 -12.05
N LYS A 87 -1.82 -13.34 -12.06
CA LYS A 87 -1.53 -12.12 -12.83
C LYS A 87 -0.30 -11.38 -12.30
N LEU A 88 -0.06 -11.43 -10.98
CA LEU A 88 1.17 -10.89 -10.40
C LEU A 88 2.39 -11.65 -10.92
N GLN A 89 2.33 -12.98 -10.96
CA GLN A 89 3.40 -13.83 -11.49
C GLN A 89 3.67 -13.52 -12.96
N GLU A 90 2.64 -13.53 -13.81
CA GLU A 90 2.78 -13.19 -15.23
C GLU A 90 3.39 -11.80 -15.43
N SER A 91 2.90 -10.81 -14.69
CA SER A 91 3.41 -9.43 -14.77
C SER A 91 4.86 -9.31 -14.31
N PHE A 92 5.27 -10.12 -13.33
CA PHE A 92 6.64 -10.14 -12.81
C PHE A 92 7.60 -10.78 -13.81
N ASP A 93 7.21 -11.90 -14.42
CA ASP A 93 7.99 -12.64 -15.41
C ASP A 93 8.26 -11.81 -16.68
N GLU A 94 7.31 -10.96 -17.07
CA GLU A 94 7.46 -10.02 -18.20
C GLU A 94 8.21 -8.73 -17.82
N SER A 95 8.44 -8.50 -16.53
CA SER A 95 9.06 -7.26 -16.05
C SER A 95 10.58 -7.29 -16.12
N LYS A 96 11.18 -6.10 -16.07
CA LYS A 96 12.64 -5.96 -15.90
C LYS A 96 13.13 -6.36 -14.50
N LEU A 97 12.21 -6.72 -13.58
CA LEU A 97 12.54 -7.13 -12.21
C LEU A 97 12.83 -8.63 -12.10
N ILE A 98 12.53 -9.42 -13.13
CA ILE A 98 12.75 -10.88 -13.14
C ILE A 98 14.22 -11.25 -12.87
N ASP A 99 15.16 -10.41 -13.30
CA ASP A 99 16.59 -10.61 -13.07
C ASP A 99 17.03 -10.27 -11.62
N TYR A 100 16.13 -9.66 -10.83
CA TYR A 100 16.44 -9.08 -9.51
C TYR A 100 15.65 -9.73 -8.35
N GLY A 101 14.77 -10.68 -8.63
CA GLY A 101 13.99 -11.35 -7.58
C GLY A 101 13.20 -12.56 -8.07
N SER A 102 12.53 -13.21 -7.13
CA SER A 102 11.56 -14.28 -7.38
C SER A 102 10.29 -14.01 -6.57
N ILE A 103 9.18 -14.58 -7.02
CA ILE A 103 7.96 -14.68 -6.22
C ILE A 103 8.00 -16.04 -5.52
N GLU A 104 7.87 -16.01 -4.20
CA GLU A 104 7.85 -17.21 -3.36
C GLU A 104 6.44 -17.42 -2.81
N GLU A 105 5.94 -18.65 -2.87
CA GLU A 105 4.74 -19.03 -2.15
C GLU A 105 5.09 -19.32 -0.69
N PHE A 106 4.38 -18.69 0.24
CA PHE A 106 4.53 -19.00 1.65
C PHE A 106 3.93 -20.38 1.94
N GLN A 107 4.80 -21.37 2.14
CA GLN A 107 4.41 -22.71 2.57
C GLN A 107 4.36 -22.73 4.12
N MET A 108 3.17 -22.85 4.70
CA MET A 108 3.04 -23.11 6.14
C MET A 108 3.51 -24.54 6.43
N ASN A 109 4.75 -24.68 6.88
CA ASN A 109 5.21 -25.93 7.46
C ASN A 109 4.62 -26.06 8.87
N HIS A 110 3.78 -27.08 9.06
CA HIS A 110 3.20 -27.47 10.35
C HIS A 110 4.23 -28.09 11.30
#